data_AF-A0A495KLN1-F1
#
_entry.id   AF-A0A495KLN1-F1
#
_cell.length_a   1.000
_cell.length_b   1.000
_cell.length_c   1.000
_cell.angle_alpha   90.00
_cell.angle_beta   90.00
_cell.angle_gamma   90.00
#
_symmetry.space_group_name_H-M   'P 1'
#
loop_
_entity.id
_entity.type
_entity.pdbx_description
1 polymer ?
#
loop_
_entity_poly.entity_id
_entity_poly.type
_entity_poly.pdbx_seq_one_letter_code
_entity_poly.pdbx_strand_id
1 'polypeptide(L)'
;MKKILLICLTFVLFSSLGIAQDKNKHESAYLKIKTGDETITYEFDSLTDFDENSEKILNEITTPNSTNKKEKDSNLTIEISITTTSDNVSTTITGSVTAFYSSIISAIKKLRTQLIAIAIGII
;
A
#
# COMPACT_ATOMS: atom_id res chain seq x y z
N MET A 1 19.96 -21.81 41.81
CA MET A 1 18.48 -22.00 41.84
C MET A 1 17.83 -20.79 41.18
N LYS A 2 17.31 -20.96 39.96
CA LYS A 2 16.74 -19.87 39.13
C LYS A 2 15.29 -19.61 39.55
N LYS A 3 14.97 -18.36 39.90
CA LYS A 3 13.58 -17.91 40.11
C LYS A 3 12.96 -17.63 38.74
N ILE A 4 11.93 -18.38 38.37
CA ILE A 4 11.10 -18.09 37.20
C ILE A 4 9.93 -17.25 37.69
N LEU A 5 9.92 -15.98 37.30
CA LEU A 5 8.81 -15.06 37.51
C LEU A 5 7.79 -15.31 36.39
N LEU A 6 6.63 -15.86 36.75
CA LEU A 6 5.51 -16.10 35.85
C LEU A 6 4.76 -14.76 35.66
N ILE A 7 4.95 -14.11 34.51
CA ILE A 7 4.19 -12.91 34.13
C ILE A 7 2.89 -13.39 33.47
N CYS A 8 1.77 -13.10 34.13
CA CYS A 8 0.42 -13.37 33.64
C CYS A 8 0.05 -12.30 32.61
N LEU A 9 0.07 -12.65 31.32
CA LEU A 9 -0.35 -11.77 30.22
C LEU A 9 -1.86 -11.99 29.98
N THR A 10 -2.70 -11.10 30.49
CA THR A 10 -4.15 -11.13 30.24
C THR A 10 -4.45 -10.62 28.82
N PHE A 11 -4.89 -11.53 27.95
CA PHE A 11 -5.50 -11.19 26.66
C PHE A 11 -6.87 -10.54 26.90
N VAL A 12 -7.01 -9.27 26.55
CA VAL A 12 -8.32 -8.62 26.46
C VAL A 12 -8.94 -9.04 25.12
N LEU A 13 -9.89 -9.97 25.16
CA LEU A 13 -10.75 -10.29 24.03
C LEU A 13 -11.72 -9.12 23.82
N PHE A 14 -11.43 -8.25 22.86
CA PHE A 14 -12.43 -7.37 22.28
C PHE A 14 -13.41 -8.25 21.48
N SER A 15 -14.57 -8.52 22.06
CA SER A 15 -15.73 -8.99 21.31
C SER A 15 -16.22 -7.85 20.41
N SER A 16 -15.72 -7.77 19.19
CA SER A 16 -16.31 -6.89 18.18
C SER A 16 -17.72 -7.40 17.87
N LEU A 17 -18.69 -6.55 18.18
CA LEU A 17 -20.05 -6.64 17.68
C LEU A 17 -19.95 -6.71 16.14
N GLY A 18 -20.27 -7.87 15.59
CA GLY A 18 -20.22 -8.11 14.15
C GLY A 18 -21.20 -7.20 13.42
N ILE A 19 -20.68 -6.12 12.85
CA ILE A 19 -21.35 -5.40 11.77
C ILE A 19 -21.51 -6.43 10.65
N ALA A 20 -22.73 -6.62 10.16
CA ALA A 20 -23.01 -7.48 9.01
C ALA A 20 -22.14 -7.01 7.84
N GLN A 21 -21.05 -7.74 7.56
CA GLN A 21 -20.26 -7.54 6.37
C GLN A 21 -21.11 -7.95 5.17
N ASP A 22 -21.31 -7.00 4.26
CA ASP A 22 -21.92 -7.25 2.96
C ASP A 22 -21.06 -8.29 2.24
N LYS A 23 -21.57 -9.52 2.12
CA LYS A 23 -20.78 -10.73 1.83
C LYS A 23 -20.13 -10.75 0.44
N ASN A 24 -20.41 -9.77 -0.41
CA ASN A 24 -19.98 -9.76 -1.81
C ASN A 24 -18.99 -8.64 -2.14
N LYS A 25 -18.61 -7.80 -1.17
CA LYS A 25 -17.64 -6.72 -1.41
C LYS A 25 -16.23 -7.17 -1.04
N HIS A 26 -15.35 -7.25 -2.03
CA HIS A 26 -13.93 -7.55 -1.83
C HIS A 26 -13.08 -6.48 -2.52
N GLU A 27 -12.04 -6.01 -1.83
CA GLU A 27 -11.15 -4.96 -2.32
C GLU A 27 -9.71 -5.45 -2.15
N SER A 28 -8.87 -5.21 -3.14
CA SER A 28 -7.44 -5.47 -3.05
C SER A 28 -6.65 -4.45 -3.84
N ALA A 29 -5.38 -4.28 -3.52
CA ALA A 29 -4.51 -3.36 -4.22
C ALA A 29 -3.07 -3.85 -4.26
N TYR A 30 -2.29 -3.30 -5.16
CA TYR A 30 -0.84 -3.42 -5.10
C TYR A 30 -0.13 -2.10 -5.39
N LEU A 31 1.07 -1.98 -4.83
CA LEU A 31 2.05 -0.95 -5.15
C LEU A 31 3.30 -1.64 -5.68
N LYS A 32 3.67 -1.35 -6.93
CA LYS A 32 4.84 -1.92 -7.59
C LYS A 32 5.84 -0.82 -7.88
N ILE A 33 7.07 -1.01 -7.41
CA ILE A 33 8.18 -0.07 -7.57
C ILE A 33 9.24 -0.76 -8.42
N LYS A 34 9.67 -0.10 -9.50
CA LYS A 34 10.69 -0.59 -10.41
C LYS A 34 11.82 0.42 -10.57
N THR A 35 13.04 0.00 -10.27
CA THR A 35 14.28 0.79 -10.39
C THR A 35 15.27 0.01 -11.25
N GLY A 36 15.50 0.43 -12.49
CA GLY A 36 16.28 -0.37 -13.44
C GLY A 36 15.68 -1.76 -13.63
N ASP A 37 16.43 -2.79 -13.25
CA ASP A 37 16.02 -4.20 -13.33
C ASP A 37 15.38 -4.72 -12.02
N GLU A 38 15.46 -3.96 -10.93
CA GLU A 38 14.89 -4.35 -9.65
C GLU A 38 13.41 -4.00 -9.60
N THR A 39 12.58 -4.94 -9.10
CA THR A 39 11.15 -4.73 -8.92
C THR A 39 10.72 -5.22 -7.53
N ILE A 40 10.01 -4.38 -6.80
CA ILE A 40 9.43 -4.69 -5.49
C ILE A 40 7.91 -4.51 -5.64
N THR A 41 7.14 -5.49 -5.19
CA THR A 41 5.67 -5.43 -5.19
C THR A 41 5.16 -5.60 -3.76
N TYR A 42 4.30 -4.68 -3.33
CA TYR A 42 3.57 -4.74 -2.07
C TYR A 42 2.11 -5.02 -2.39
N GLU A 43 1.55 -6.07 -1.80
CA GLU A 43 0.16 -6.47 -1.98
C GLU A 43 -0.63 -6.13 -0.72
N PHE A 44 -1.89 -5.74 -0.91
CA PHE A 44 -2.79 -5.32 0.16
C PHE A 44 -4.16 -5.97 -0.05
N ASP A 45 -4.69 -6.57 1.01
CA ASP A 45 -5.97 -7.31 1.00
C ASP A 45 -7.19 -6.40 1.26
N SER A 46 -6.97 -5.09 1.40
CA SER A 46 -8.04 -4.11 1.53
C SER A 46 -7.57 -2.72 1.11
N LEU A 47 -8.52 -1.85 0.74
CA LEU A 47 -8.20 -0.47 0.39
C LEU A 47 -7.74 0.35 1.61
N THR A 48 -8.25 0.03 2.80
CA THR A 48 -7.81 0.66 4.06
C THR A 48 -6.35 0.36 4.36
N ASP A 49 -5.95 -0.91 4.27
CA ASP A 49 -4.55 -1.33 4.48
C ASP A 49 -3.62 -0.67 3.45
N PHE A 50 -4.05 -0.63 2.19
CA PHE A 50 -3.35 0.11 1.14
C PHE A 50 -3.19 1.59 1.50
N ASP A 51 -4.26 2.30 1.90
CA ASP A 51 -4.18 3.73 2.18
C ASP A 51 -3.26 4.05 3.36
N GLU A 52 -3.33 3.26 4.43
CA GLU A 52 -2.54 3.45 5.66
C GLU A 52 -1.04 3.16 5.46
N ASN A 53 -0.70 2.16 4.64
CA ASN A 53 0.68 1.66 4.53
C ASN A 53 1.40 2.11 3.28
N SER A 54 0.71 2.36 2.16
CA SER A 54 1.34 2.85 0.93
C SER A 54 1.96 4.24 1.12
N GLU A 55 1.37 5.13 1.92
CA GLU A 55 1.94 6.45 2.23
C GLU A 55 3.30 6.32 2.93
N LYS A 56 3.44 5.37 3.86
CA LYS A 56 4.71 5.11 4.57
C LYS A 56 5.76 4.58 3.62
N ILE A 57 5.41 3.59 2.79
CA ILE A 57 6.31 3.02 1.78
C ILE A 57 6.80 4.13 0.83
N LEU A 58 5.89 4.96 0.31
CA LEU A 58 6.24 6.06 -0.58
C LEU A 58 7.16 7.11 0.08
N ASN A 59 7.02 7.32 1.39
CA ASN A 59 7.92 8.20 2.14
C ASN A 59 9.30 7.57 2.35
N GLU A 60 9.40 6.27 2.56
CA GLU A 60 10.69 5.58 2.71
C GLU A 60 11.54 5.58 1.42
N ILE A 61 10.89 5.59 0.24
CA ILE A 61 11.58 5.77 -1.06
C ILE A 61 12.35 7.10 -1.11
N THR A 62 11.92 8.13 -0.37
CA THR A 62 12.58 9.46 -0.34
C THR A 62 13.88 9.49 0.46
N THR A 63 14.14 8.46 1.26
CA THR A 63 15.38 8.28 2.01
C THR A 63 16.29 7.36 1.22
N PRO A 64 17.07 7.86 0.23
CA PRO A 64 18.10 7.04 -0.36
C PRO A 64 19.04 6.60 0.76
N ASN A 65 19.14 5.30 0.99
CA ASN A 65 20.26 4.77 1.73
C ASN A 65 21.51 5.27 1.01
N SER A 66 22.28 6.10 1.71
CA SER A 66 23.41 6.94 1.26
C SER A 66 24.51 6.20 0.48
N THR A 67 24.40 4.89 0.30
CA THR A 67 25.42 4.01 -0.26
C THR A 67 25.45 3.95 -1.79
N ASN A 68 24.36 4.27 -2.53
CA ASN A 68 24.32 4.15 -4.00
C ASN A 68 24.01 5.47 -4.73
N LYS A 69 25.06 6.28 -4.95
CA LYS A 69 25.00 7.55 -5.69
C LYS A 69 24.49 7.41 -7.15
N LYS A 70 24.47 6.20 -7.72
CA LYS A 70 23.97 5.89 -9.08
C LYS A 70 22.44 5.88 -9.20
N GLU A 71 21.72 5.65 -8.11
CA GLU A 71 20.24 5.55 -8.16
C GLU A 71 19.56 6.92 -8.29
N LYS A 72 20.22 8.01 -7.88
CA LYS A 72 19.65 9.36 -7.88
C LYS A 72 19.29 9.90 -9.27
N ASP A 73 20.01 9.47 -10.30
CA ASP A 73 19.80 9.88 -11.70
C ASP A 73 18.99 8.84 -12.50
N SER A 74 18.55 7.77 -11.86
CA SER A 74 17.78 6.71 -12.51
C SER A 74 16.28 7.03 -12.50
N ASN A 75 15.60 6.69 -13.59
CA ASN A 75 14.14 6.75 -13.62
C ASN A 75 13.56 5.65 -12.74
N LEU A 76 12.69 6.06 -11.82
CA LEU A 76 11.86 5.17 -11.02
C LEU A 76 10.52 5.02 -11.76
N THR A 77 9.97 3.81 -11.79
CA THR A 77 8.60 3.58 -12.22
C THR A 77 7.81 3.07 -11.01
N ILE A 78 6.72 3.75 -10.66
CA ILE A 78 5.80 3.27 -9.63
C ILE A 78 4.44 3.06 -10.27
N GLU A 79 3.89 1.86 -10.08
CA GLU A 79 2.58 1.44 -10.54
C GLU A 79 1.69 1.14 -9.34
N ILE A 80 0.45 1.61 -9.39
CA ILE A 80 -0.59 1.32 -8.42
C ILE A 80 -1.72 0.65 -9.18
N SER A 81 -2.24 -0.42 -8.61
CA SER A 81 -3.47 -1.03 -9.10
C SER A 81 -4.41 -1.26 -7.93
N ILE A 82 -5.69 -0.97 -8.14
CA ILE A 82 -6.75 -1.20 -7.18
C ILE A 82 -7.81 -2.04 -7.88
N THR A 83 -8.22 -3.13 -7.25
CA THR A 83 -9.29 -4.00 -7.70
C THR A 83 -10.42 -3.96 -6.69
N THR A 84 -11.62 -3.62 -7.16
CA THR A 84 -12.84 -3.68 -6.36
C THR A 84 -13.78 -4.71 -6.99
N THR A 85 -14.39 -5.53 -6.14
CA THR A 85 -15.35 -6.55 -6.54
C THR A 85 -16.65 -6.32 -5.78
N SER A 86 -17.76 -6.19 -6.51
CA SER A 86 -19.11 -6.09 -5.97
C SER A 86 -20.03 -6.94 -6.82
N ASP A 87 -20.88 -7.76 -6.20
CA ASP A 87 -21.90 -8.56 -6.89
C ASP A 87 -21.36 -9.41 -8.06
N ASN A 88 -20.15 -9.97 -7.88
CA ASN A 88 -19.40 -10.74 -8.89
C ASN A 88 -18.90 -9.94 -10.10
N VAL A 89 -19.00 -8.61 -10.08
CA VAL A 89 -18.35 -7.72 -11.04
C VAL A 89 -17.05 -7.22 -10.42
N SER A 90 -15.94 -7.49 -11.10
CA SER A 90 -14.62 -6.99 -10.69
C SER A 90 -14.18 -5.85 -11.61
N THR A 91 -13.75 -4.75 -11.01
CA THR A 91 -13.19 -3.59 -11.71
C THR A 91 -11.77 -3.37 -11.21
N THR A 92 -10.82 -3.36 -12.14
CA THR A 92 -9.42 -3.04 -11.84
C THR A 92 -9.06 -1.72 -12.49
N ILE A 93 -8.46 -0.82 -11.72
CA ILE A 93 -7.96 0.47 -12.19
C ILE A 93 -6.47 0.50 -11.88
N THR A 94 -5.67 0.72 -12.92
CA THR A 94 -4.21 0.75 -12.82
C THR A 94 -3.70 2.08 -13.33
N GLY A 95 -2.70 2.63 -12.65
CA GLY A 95 -1.99 3.82 -13.07
C GLY A 95 -0.51 3.71 -12.72
N SER A 96 0.34 4.31 -13.56
CA SER A 96 1.78 4.32 -13.34
C SER A 96 2.38 5.70 -13.58
N VAL A 97 3.42 6.04 -12.83
CA VAL A 97 4.26 7.21 -13.07
C VAL A 97 5.70 6.75 -13.26
N THR A 98 6.36 7.26 -14.29
CA THR A 98 7.81 7.13 -14.48
C THR A 98 8.44 8.51 -14.39
N ALA A 99 9.36 8.71 -13.45
CA ALA A 99 10.05 9.98 -13.26
C ALA A 99 11.33 9.81 -12.42
N PHE A 100 12.11 10.88 -12.28
CA PHE A 100 13.24 10.93 -11.36
C PHE A 100 12.76 10.88 -9.89
N TYR A 101 13.62 10.38 -9.00
CA TYR A 101 13.36 10.30 -7.56
C TYR A 101 12.83 11.60 -6.94
N SER A 102 13.35 12.76 -7.39
CA SER A 102 12.99 14.07 -6.85
C SER A 102 11.55 14.51 -7.19
N SER A 103 10.96 14.00 -8.27
CA SER A 103 9.63 14.43 -8.75
C SER A 103 8.58 13.33 -8.69
N ILE A 104 8.99 12.06 -8.62
CA ILE A 104 8.06 10.93 -8.68
C ILE A 104 7.14 10.82 -7.47
N ILE A 105 7.60 11.20 -6.27
CA ILE A 105 6.83 11.00 -5.03
C ILE A 105 5.58 11.88 -5.00
N SER A 106 5.71 13.15 -5.35
CA SER A 106 4.54 14.05 -5.43
C SER A 106 3.56 13.58 -6.50
N ALA A 107 4.07 13.11 -7.65
CA ALA A 107 3.24 12.62 -8.75
C ALA A 107 2.50 11.33 -8.39
N ILE A 108 3.19 10.35 -7.78
CA ILE A 108 2.58 9.07 -7.40
C ILE A 108 1.63 9.21 -6.21
N LYS A 109 1.88 10.11 -5.25
CA LYS A 109 0.92 10.42 -4.18
C LYS A 109 -0.37 11.00 -4.75
N LYS A 110 -0.25 11.92 -5.71
CA LYS A 110 -1.42 12.46 -6.42
C LYS A 110 -2.18 11.38 -7.18
N LEU A 111 -1.46 10.51 -7.89
CA LEU A 111 -2.07 9.38 -8.59
C LEU A 111 -2.79 8.44 -7.60
N ARG A 112 -2.15 8.09 -6.49
CA ARG A 112 -2.76 7.27 -5.43
C ARG A 112 -4.10 7.83 -4.99
N THR A 113 -4.14 9.11 -4.60
CA THR A 113 -5.37 9.76 -4.15
C THR A 113 -6.46 9.72 -5.23
N GLN A 114 -6.09 9.92 -6.50
CA GLN A 114 -7.04 9.81 -7.62
C GLN A 114 -7.57 8.39 -7.77
N LEU A 115 -6.71 7.38 -7.77
CA LEU A 115 -7.12 5.98 -7.92
C LEU A 115 -8.01 5.51 -6.75
N ILE A 116 -7.68 5.89 -5.52
CA ILE A 116 -8.53 5.62 -4.35
C ILE A 116 -9.90 6.27 -4.54
N ALA A 117 -9.95 7.56 -4.92
CA ALA A 117 -11.20 8.27 -5.12
C ALA A 117 -12.09 7.66 -6.24
N ILE A 118 -11.49 7.17 -7.33
CA ILE A 118 -12.23 6.42 -8.37
C ILE A 118 -12.75 5.10 -7.79
N ALA A 119 -11.93 4.34 -7.07
CA ALA A 119 -12.31 3.04 -6.53
C ALA A 119 -13.48 3.12 -5.54
N ILE A 120 -13.60 4.21 -4.78
CA ILE A 120 -14.70 4.46 -3.84
C ILE A 120 -15.88 5.24 -4.44
N GLY A 121 -15.81 5.64 -5.72
CA GLY A 121 -16.89 6.31 -6.45
C GLY A 121 -17.13 7.78 -6.06
N ILE A 122 -16.07 8.54 -5.73
CA ILE A 122 -16.16 9.95 -5.29
C ILE A 122 -15.87 10.96 -6.43
N ILE A 123 -15.67 10.50 -7.67
CA ILE A 123 -15.35 11.37 -8.84
C ILE A 123 -16.48 11.42 -9.85
#